data_AF-A0A7C1JGN8-F1
#
_entry.id   AF-A0A7C1JGN8-F1
#
_cell.length_a   1.000
_cell.length_b   1.000
_cell.length_c   1.000
_cell.angle_alpha   90.00
_cell.angle_beta   90.00
_cell.angle_gamma   90.00
#
_symmetry.space_group_name_H-M   'P 1'
#
loop_
_entity.id
_entity.type
_entity.pdbx_description
1 polymer ?
#
loop_
_entity_poly.entity_id
_entity_poly.type
_entity_poly.pdbx_seq_one_letter_code
_entity_poly.pdbx_strand_id
1 'polypeptide(L)'
;MRLSDEKITHLTHVALRGLLQKGVISLSGEEGQIRRQMRRVIIKELKIAEDIDKAVREKLHSYSKKIPEGSAEWDVLYRKFFREELVRHGRI
;
A
#
# COMPACT_ATOMS: atom_id res chain seq x y z
N MET A 1 5.00 5.47 -3.59
CA MET A 1 6.29 5.35 -2.86
C MET A 1 6.74 3.90 -2.99
N ARG A 2 7.90 3.64 -3.60
CA ARG A 2 8.30 2.27 -3.94
C ARG A 2 9.23 1.70 -2.87
N LEU A 3 8.79 0.68 -2.15
CA LEU A 3 9.67 -0.07 -1.24
C LEU A 3 10.63 -0.92 -2.07
N SER A 4 11.90 -1.00 -1.65
CA SER A 4 12.86 -1.92 -2.29
C SER A 4 12.54 -3.36 -1.93
N ASP A 5 12.96 -4.30 -2.79
CA ASP A 5 12.81 -5.73 -2.57
C ASP A 5 13.41 -6.20 -1.24
N GLU A 6 14.52 -5.59 -0.83
CA GLU A 6 15.17 -5.83 0.46
C GLU A 6 14.28 -5.35 1.62
N LYS A 7 13.71 -4.14 1.54
CA LYS A 7 12.78 -3.61 2.56
C LYS A 7 11.53 -4.47 2.68
N ILE A 8 10.97 -4.94 1.56
CA ILE A 8 9.81 -5.85 1.55
C ILE A 8 10.18 -7.16 2.23
N THR A 9 11.34 -7.73 1.90
CA THR A 9 11.80 -8.98 2.49
C THR A 9 12.00 -8.82 4.00
N HIS A 10 12.70 -7.77 4.42
CA HIS A 10 12.89 -7.45 5.84
C HIS A 10 11.56 -7.27 6.57
N LEU A 11 10.58 -6.58 5.97
CA LEU A 11 9.24 -6.43 6.52
C LEU A 11 8.58 -7.79 6.80
N THR A 12 8.70 -8.76 5.88
CA THR A 12 8.14 -10.10 6.10
C THR A 12 8.76 -10.80 7.30
N HIS A 13 10.07 -10.65 7.51
CA HIS A 13 10.76 -11.22 8.65
C HIS A 13 10.30 -10.59 9.97
N VAL A 14 10.29 -9.26 10.04
CA VAL A 14 9.89 -8.53 11.25
C VAL A 14 8.44 -8.81 11.61
N ALA A 15 7.53 -8.79 10.61
CA ALA A 15 6.12 -9.06 10.83
C ALA A 15 5.88 -10.49 11.33
N LEU A 16 6.43 -11.49 10.65
CA LEU A 16 6.24 -12.90 11.04
C LEU A 16 6.81 -13.18 12.43
N ARG A 17 8.04 -12.72 12.69
CA ARG A 17 8.69 -12.87 14.01
C ARG A 17 7.86 -12.19 15.11
N GLY A 18 7.37 -10.98 14.88
CA GLY A 18 6.57 -10.25 15.84
C GLY A 18 5.24 -10.96 16.18
N LEU A 19 4.59 -11.56 15.17
CA LEU A 19 3.36 -12.34 15.37
C LEU A 19 3.63 -13.62 16.18
N LEU A 20 4.73 -14.33 15.89
CA LEU A 20 5.11 -15.53 16.63
C LEU A 20 5.50 -15.21 18.08
N GLN A 21 6.30 -14.16 18.30
CA GLN A 21 6.73 -13.75 19.64
C GLN A 21 5.57 -13.32 20.54
N LYS A 22 4.51 -12.75 19.96
CA LYS A 22 3.29 -12.40 20.70
C LYS A 22 2.37 -13.60 20.93
N GLY A 23 2.68 -14.78 20.39
CA GLY A 23 1.84 -15.98 20.51
C GLY A 23 0.48 -15.86 19.83
N VAL A 24 0.30 -14.90 18.91
CA VAL A 24 -1.00 -14.68 18.24
C VAL A 24 -1.25 -15.64 17.08
N ILE A 25 -0.20 -16.30 16.59
CA ILE A 25 -0.26 -17.30 15.53
C ILE A 25 0.67 -18.47 15.84
N SER A 26 0.39 -19.62 15.24
CA SER A 26 1.32 -20.74 15.10
C SER A 26 1.57 -21.03 13.63
N LEU A 27 2.74 -21.58 13.29
CA LEU A 27 3.05 -21.93 11.90
C LEU A 27 2.45 -23.29 11.57
N SER A 28 1.65 -23.34 10.51
CA SER A 28 1.10 -24.59 9.95
C SER A 28 1.96 -25.18 8.82
N GLY A 29 3.16 -24.62 8.58
CA GLY A 29 4.02 -25.01 7.47
C GLY A 29 5.41 -24.36 7.54
N GLU A 30 6.19 -24.53 6.48
CA GLU A 30 7.56 -24.01 6.42
C GLU A 30 7.58 -22.47 6.42
N GLU A 31 8.38 -21.88 7.30
CA GLU A 31 8.50 -20.43 7.45
C GLU A 31 8.84 -19.74 6.12
N GLY A 32 9.71 -20.35 5.31
CA GLY A 32 10.08 -19.84 3.98
C GLY A 32 8.90 -19.72 3.03
N GLN A 33 7.98 -20.69 3.04
CA GLN A 33 6.76 -20.65 2.21
C GLN A 33 5.81 -19.54 2.66
N ILE A 34 5.64 -19.40 3.98
CA ILE A 34 4.79 -18.36 4.59
C ILE A 34 5.33 -16.97 4.24
N ARG A 35 6.63 -16.72 4.42
CA ARG A 35 7.25 -15.42 4.05
C ARG A 35 7.13 -15.11 2.56
N ARG A 36 7.28 -16.10 1.67
CA ARG A 36 7.03 -15.91 0.22
C ARG A 36 5.60 -15.48 -0.07
N GLN A 37 4.64 -16.04 0.66
CA GLN A 37 3.23 -15.70 0.59
C GLN A 37 2.97 -14.27 1.08
N MET A 38 3.51 -13.90 2.23
CA MET A 38 3.45 -12.53 2.77
C MET A 38 4.02 -11.51 1.78
N ARG A 39 5.19 -11.81 1.21
CA ARG A 39 5.83 -10.97 0.18
C ARG A 39 4.90 -10.72 -1.00
N ARG A 40 4.26 -11.78 -1.53
CA ARG A 40 3.31 -11.67 -2.64
C ARG A 40 2.14 -10.74 -2.31
N VAL A 41 1.56 -10.88 -1.12
CA VAL A 41 0.47 -10.01 -0.66
C VAL A 41 0.94 -8.56 -0.55
N ILE A 42 2.09 -8.31 0.09
CA ILE A 42 2.65 -6.95 0.23
C ILE A 42 2.87 -6.29 -1.13
N ILE A 43 3.49 -7.00 -2.08
CA ILE A 43 3.73 -6.46 -3.42
C ILE A 43 2.41 -6.14 -4.13
N LYS A 44 1.41 -7.01 -4.01
CA LYS A 44 0.08 -6.78 -4.58
C LYS A 44 -0.56 -5.52 -4.01
N GLU A 45 -0.52 -5.34 -2.69
CA GLU A 45 -1.10 -4.16 -2.04
C GLU A 45 -0.34 -2.87 -2.38
N LEU A 46 1.00 -2.92 -2.45
CA LEU A 46 1.80 -1.77 -2.88
C LEU A 46 1.46 -1.35 -4.32
N LYS A 47 1.28 -2.32 -5.22
CA LYS A 47 0.90 -2.04 -6.61
C LYS A 47 -0.46 -1.36 -6.69
N ILE A 48 -1.45 -1.83 -5.92
CA ILE A 48 -2.78 -1.20 -5.86
C ILE A 48 -2.67 0.24 -5.35
N ALA A 49 -1.88 0.47 -4.30
CA ALA A 49 -1.66 1.82 -3.78
C ALA A 49 -0.98 2.75 -4.82
N GLU A 50 -0.03 2.23 -5.61
CA GLU A 50 0.59 2.95 -6.73
C GLU A 50 -0.41 3.27 -7.84
N ASP A 51 -1.25 2.30 -8.22
CA ASP A 51 -2.30 2.49 -9.24
C ASP A 51 -3.34 3.54 -8.80
N ILE A 52 -3.72 3.53 -7.51
CA ILE A 52 -4.59 4.54 -6.90
C ILE A 52 -3.93 5.92 -6.91
N ASP A 53 -2.68 6.05 -6.45
CA ASP A 53 -1.96 7.34 -6.44
C ASP A 53 -1.88 7.93 -7.85
N LYS A 54 -1.56 7.10 -8.85
CA LYS A 54 -1.52 7.51 -10.25
C LYS A 54 -2.88 8.02 -10.72
N ALA A 55 -3.97 7.27 -10.47
CA ALA A 55 -5.32 7.66 -10.87
C ALA A 55 -5.75 9.00 -10.23
N VAL A 56 -5.44 9.20 -8.95
CA VAL A 56 -5.74 10.45 -8.23
C VAL A 56 -4.95 11.61 -8.83
N ARG A 57 -3.65 11.44 -9.07
CA ARG A 57 -2.81 12.48 -9.68
C ARG A 57 -3.31 12.85 -11.08
N GLU A 58 -3.60 11.87 -11.93
CA GLU A 58 -4.17 12.09 -13.26
C GLU A 58 -5.49 12.85 -13.19
N LYS A 59 -6.38 12.47 -12.25
CA LYS A 59 -7.64 13.18 -11.99
C LYS A 59 -7.39 14.64 -11.60
N LEU A 60 -6.47 14.92 -10.68
CA LEU A 60 -6.14 16.30 -10.28
C LEU A 60 -5.52 17.11 -11.41
N HIS A 61 -4.64 16.51 -12.21
CA HIS A 61 -3.98 17.17 -13.35
C HIS A 61 -4.97 17.48 -14.50
N SER A 62 -6.10 16.78 -14.58
CA SER A 62 -7.14 17.03 -15.59
C SER A 62 -7.99 18.30 -15.33
N TYR A 63 -7.86 18.94 -14.16
CA TYR A 63 -8.64 20.12 -13.83
C TYR A 63 -8.15 21.34 -14.62
N SER A 64 -9.09 22.13 -15.15
CA SER A 64 -8.77 23.33 -15.93
C SER A 64 -8.01 24.37 -15.10
N LYS A 65 -8.29 24.45 -13.79
CA LYS A 65 -7.51 25.22 -12.83
C LYS A 65 -6.31 24.39 -12.40
N LYS A 66 -5.09 24.91 -12.60
CA LYS A 66 -3.89 24.28 -12.05
C LYS A 66 -3.95 24.29 -10.52
N ILE A 67 -3.91 23.11 -9.92
CA ILE A 67 -3.87 22.91 -8.47
C ILE A 67 -2.43 22.50 -8.10
N PRO A 68 -1.63 23.39 -7.48
CA PRO A 68 -0.23 23.08 -7.18
C PRO A 68 -0.11 21.87 -6.24
N GLU A 69 0.71 20.88 -6.60
CA GLU A 69 1.00 19.74 -5.71
C GLU A 69 1.60 20.24 -4.39
N GLY A 70 1.12 19.70 -3.27
CA GLY A 70 1.53 20.13 -1.92
C GLY A 70 0.85 21.41 -1.41
N SER A 71 -0.07 22.01 -2.18
CA SER A 71 -0.96 23.04 -1.65
C SER A 71 -2.05 22.43 -0.76
N ALA A 72 -2.64 23.22 0.15
CA ALA A 72 -3.74 22.76 0.99
C ALA A 72 -4.96 22.30 0.18
N GLU A 73 -5.27 22.98 -0.93
CA GLU A 73 -6.35 22.59 -1.85
C GLU A 73 -6.06 21.22 -2.49
N TRP A 74 -4.81 21.01 -2.93
CA TRP A 74 -4.37 19.74 -3.48
C TRP A 74 -4.47 18.61 -2.44
N ASP A 75 -4.00 18.84 -1.21
CA ASP A 75 -4.02 17.84 -0.14
C ASP A 75 -5.45 17.38 0.20
N VAL A 76 -6.40 18.32 0.25
CA VAL A 76 -7.81 18.02 0.53
C VAL A 76 -8.40 17.17 -0.59
N LEU A 77 -8.20 17.57 -1.85
CA LEU A 77 -8.74 16.85 -2.99
C LEU A 77 -8.06 15.48 -3.18
N TYR A 78 -6.75 15.40 -2.98
CA TYR A 78 -6.00 14.15 -3.01
C TYR A 78 -6.56 13.16 -2.00
N ARG A 79 -6.73 13.55 -0.72
CA ARG A 79 -7.32 12.66 0.30
C ARG A 79 -8.72 12.19 -0.07
N LYS A 80 -9.55 13.09 -0.61
CA LYS A 80 -10.90 12.76 -1.06
C LYS A 80 -10.87 11.71 -2.16
N PHE A 81 -10.13 11.96 -3.24
CA PHE A 81 -10.10 11.07 -4.39
C PHE A 81 -9.36 9.77 -4.11
N PHE A 82 -8.33 9.80 -3.24
CA PHE A 82 -7.68 8.58 -2.77
C PHE A 82 -8.67 7.67 -2.03
N ARG A 83 -9.54 8.24 -1.19
CA ARG A 83 -10.59 7.47 -0.52
C ARG A 83 -11.62 6.91 -1.52
N GLU A 84 -12.06 7.71 -2.50
CA GLU A 84 -12.95 7.22 -3.57
C GLU A 84 -12.34 6.04 -4.33
N GLU A 85 -11.05 6.12 -4.67
CA GLU A 85 -10.33 5.06 -5.36
C GLU A 85 -10.13 3.81 -4.50
N LEU A 86 -9.91 3.95 -3.18
CA LEU A 86 -9.87 2.82 -2.26
C LEU A 86 -11.20 2.04 -2.23
N VAL A 87 -12.34 2.75 -2.18
CA VAL A 87 -13.68 2.13 -2.26
C VAL A 87 -13.85 1.39 -3.59
N ARG A 88 -13.43 2.02 -4.70
CA ARG A 88 -13.49 1.42 -6.05
C ARG A 88 -12.68 0.13 -6.16
N HIS A 89 -11.57 0.02 -5.43
CA HIS A 89 -10.72 -1.17 -5.37
C HIS A 89 -11.13 -2.17 -4.27
N GLY A 90 -12.27 -1.94 -3.59
CA GLY A 90 -12.77 -2.83 -2.53
C GLY A 90 -11.83 -2.93 -1.34
N ARG A 91 -11.20 -1.82 -0.95
CA ARG A 91 -10.24 -1.76 0.17
C ARG A 91 -10.81 -1.17 1.45
N ILE A 92 -11.98 -0.54 1.38
CA ILE A 92 -12.78 0.01 2.49
C ILE A 92 -14.26 0.05 2.10
#